data_AF-A0A5D2WX23-F1
#
_entry.id   AF-A0A5D2WX23-F1
#
_cell.length_a   1.000
_cell.length_b   1.000
_cell.length_c   1.000
_cell.angle_alpha   90.00
_cell.angle_beta   90.00
_cell.angle_gamma   90.00
#
_symmetry.space_group_name_H-M   'P 1'
#
loop_
_entity.id
_entity.type
_entity.pdbx_description
1 polymer ?
#
loop_
_entity_poly.entity_id
_entity_poly.type
_entity_poly.pdbx_seq_one_letter_code
_entity_poly.pdbx_strand_id
1 'polypeptide(L)'
;MGVYSADNPWVFISGLLGNISSFVVFLAPLPTFIRICKKKSTEGFQCIPYVVSLFSAMLWIYYAFVKSGAFLLITINSFGCVVETIYIAIYIAYASKQSKISTLRMLILLDGVVFFSILLLIQFLTKGSNRVEFLGWICVVFATSVFAAPLSIMRQVIITKSVEFMPFHLSLMLTFSAIAWLLYGIFLKDLHIAIPNVLGLVFGLLQMVLYAVYRNYKTVVVEEVKLPEHTIDVGAVTTSEVEEISSSEPGIRDDHNQMIGMSCKLQNQYHDHDQREPKILELPNSNQMLGTCQA
;
A
#
# COMPACT_ATOMS: atom_id res chain seq x y z
N MET A 1 19.63 -16.92 31.87
CA MET A 1 20.00 -16.02 30.75
C MET A 1 21.16 -16.67 29.99
N GLY A 2 20.88 -17.46 28.96
CA GLY A 2 21.84 -17.85 27.95
C GLY A 2 21.46 -17.11 26.67
N VAL A 3 22.27 -16.13 26.26
CA VAL A 3 21.95 -15.16 25.19
C VAL A 3 22.30 -15.67 23.79
N TYR A 4 22.78 -16.90 23.66
CA TYR A 4 23.11 -17.48 22.37
C TYR A 4 22.33 -18.77 22.15
N SER A 5 21.38 -18.75 21.22
CA SER A 5 20.94 -19.97 20.51
C SER A 5 22.02 -20.43 19.53
N ALA A 6 23.28 -20.48 19.98
CA ALA A 6 24.44 -20.87 19.18
C ALA A 6 24.61 -22.40 19.04
N ASP A 7 23.67 -23.18 19.59
CA ASP A 7 23.71 -24.64 19.46
C ASP A 7 23.50 -25.10 18.02
N ASN A 8 22.96 -24.24 17.15
CA ASN A 8 22.81 -24.50 15.73
C ASN A 8 23.35 -23.30 14.89
N PRO A 9 24.50 -23.45 14.20
CA PRO A 9 25.08 -22.36 13.40
C PRO A 9 24.14 -21.88 12.28
N TRP A 10 23.25 -22.75 11.79
CA TRP A 10 22.29 -22.40 10.75
C TRP A 10 21.24 -21.40 11.23
N VAL A 11 20.79 -21.50 12.49
CA VAL A 11 19.87 -20.51 13.10
C VAL A 11 20.52 -19.13 13.14
N PHE A 12 21.80 -19.07 13.54
CA PHE A 12 22.53 -17.81 13.60
C PHE A 12 22.72 -17.21 12.20
N ILE A 13 23.20 -18.01 11.23
CA ILE A 13 23.44 -17.55 9.85
C ILE A 13 22.15 -17.04 9.21
N SER A 14 21.07 -17.83 9.26
CA SER A 14 19.80 -17.42 8.65
C SER A 14 19.19 -16.21 9.34
N GLY A 15 19.27 -16.14 10.67
CA GLY A 15 18.79 -14.98 11.42
C GLY A 15 19.61 -13.71 11.16
N LEU A 16 20.93 -13.83 10.98
CA LEU A 16 21.81 -12.72 10.62
C LEU A 16 21.50 -12.20 9.22
N LEU A 17 21.35 -13.11 8.25
CA LEU A 17 20.93 -12.74 6.89
C LEU A 17 19.57 -12.06 6.90
N GLY A 18 18.61 -12.59 7.67
CA GLY A 18 17.29 -12.00 7.84
C GLY A 18 17.34 -10.60 8.47
N ASN A 19 18.24 -10.36 9.43
CA ASN A 19 18.45 -9.03 9.99
C ASN A 19 18.99 -8.05 8.94
N ILE A 20 20.00 -8.45 8.16
CA ILE A 20 20.62 -7.61 7.12
C ILE A 20 19.59 -7.25 6.05
N SER A 21 18.84 -8.22 5.52
CA SER A 21 17.82 -7.98 4.50
C SER A 21 16.69 -7.10 5.02
N SER A 22 16.18 -7.38 6.22
CA SER A 22 15.11 -6.58 6.83
C SER A 22 15.56 -5.16 7.15
N PHE A 23 16.82 -4.94 7.54
CA PHE A 23 17.36 -3.60 7.75
C PHE A 23 17.26 -2.75 6.48
N VAL A 24 17.65 -3.32 5.33
CA VAL A 24 17.51 -2.66 4.03
C VAL A 24 16.04 -2.39 3.70
N VAL A 25 15.15 -3.35 3.95
CA VAL A 25 13.71 -3.19 3.70
C VAL A 25 13.11 -2.08 4.58
N PHE A 26 13.46 -1.99 5.85
CA PHE A 26 13.01 -0.91 6.75
C PHE A 26 13.49 0.47 6.28
N LEU A 27 14.65 0.56 5.63
CA LEU A 27 15.15 1.82 5.07
C LEU A 27 14.61 2.15 3.67
N ALA A 28 13.86 1.24 3.04
CA ALA A 28 13.31 1.48 1.70
C ALA A 28 12.43 2.75 1.60
N PRO A 29 11.64 3.14 2.62
CA PRO A 29 10.87 4.39 2.60
C PRO A 29 11.69 5.67 2.81
N LEU A 30 12.98 5.57 3.15
CA LEU A 30 13.81 6.74 3.48
C LEU A 30 13.79 7.84 2.40
N PRO A 31 13.91 7.55 1.08
CA PRO A 31 13.83 8.58 0.05
C PRO A 31 12.49 9.32 0.05
N THR A 32 11.39 8.60 0.33
CA THR A 32 10.04 9.18 0.45
C THR A 32 9.98 10.17 1.62
N PHE A 33 10.51 9.80 2.78
CA PHE A 33 10.52 10.70 3.94
C PHE A 33 11.46 11.89 3.79
N ILE A 34 12.60 11.72 3.10
CA ILE A 34 13.46 12.85 2.74
C ILE A 34 12.68 13.84 1.86
N ARG A 35 11.89 13.35 0.90
CA ARG A 35 11.02 14.18 0.05
C ARG A 35 9.97 14.92 0.88
N ILE A 36 9.29 14.24 1.80
CA ILE A 36 8.31 14.86 2.72
C ILE A 36 8.96 16.00 3.52
N CYS A 37 10.15 15.77 4.09
CA CYS A 37 10.89 16.79 4.84
C CYS A 37 11.28 18.01 3.98
N LYS A 38 11.71 17.78 2.74
CA LYS A 38 12.08 18.86 1.80
C LYS A 38 10.87 19.66 1.33
N LYS A 39 9.74 18.99 1.06
CA LYS A 39 8.51 19.61 0.57
C LYS A 39 7.61 20.16 1.67
N LYS A 40 7.89 19.82 2.94
CA LYS A 40 7.10 20.22 4.11
C LYS A 40 5.62 19.83 3.98
N SER A 41 5.35 18.75 3.25
CA SER A 41 4.02 18.23 2.94
C SER A 41 4.13 16.74 2.67
N THR A 42 3.09 15.97 3.00
CA THR A 42 3.03 14.54 2.71
C THR A 42 2.63 14.21 1.28
N GLU A 43 2.33 15.20 0.42
CA GLU A 43 2.06 15.02 -1.03
C GLU A 43 1.08 13.88 -1.40
N GLY A 44 0.17 13.51 -0.48
CA GLY A 44 -0.78 12.41 -0.66
C GLY A 44 -0.30 11.02 -0.19
N PHE A 45 0.96 10.88 0.24
CA PHE A 45 1.46 9.66 0.88
C PHE A 45 0.62 9.32 2.12
N GLN A 46 0.40 8.03 2.33
CA GLN A 46 -0.37 7.50 3.45
C GLN A 46 0.55 7.00 4.57
N CYS A 47 0.11 7.15 5.83
CA CYS A 47 0.87 6.66 6.99
C CYS A 47 0.56 5.20 7.37
N ILE A 48 -0.52 4.64 6.80
CA ILE A 48 -1.04 3.30 7.12
C ILE A 48 0.06 2.22 7.14
N PRO A 49 0.96 2.11 6.13
CA PRO A 49 1.96 1.05 6.12
C PRO A 49 2.92 1.10 7.32
N TYR A 50 3.24 2.30 7.81
CA TYR A 50 4.19 2.49 8.92
C TYR A 50 3.57 2.14 10.26
N VAL A 51 2.30 2.54 10.47
CA VAL A 51 1.53 2.17 11.67
C VAL A 51 1.31 0.66 11.74
N VAL A 52 0.93 0.03 10.62
CA VAL A 52 0.76 -1.43 10.53
C VAL A 52 2.10 -2.16 10.76
N SER A 53 3.21 -1.63 10.24
CA SER A 53 4.54 -2.22 10.43
C SER A 53 5.04 -2.09 11.87
N LEU A 54 4.76 -0.96 12.53
CA LEU A 54 5.03 -0.78 13.96
C LEU A 54 4.29 -1.81 14.80
N PHE A 55 2.98 -1.99 14.58
CA PHE A 55 2.18 -3.00 15.26
C PHE A 55 2.74 -4.40 15.05
N SER A 56 3.11 -4.74 13.80
CA SER A 56 3.71 -6.03 13.49
C SER A 56 5.01 -6.25 14.26
N ALA A 57 5.88 -5.25 14.30
CA ALA A 57 7.17 -5.33 14.97
C ALA A 57 6.99 -5.54 16.48
N MET A 58 6.04 -4.83 17.10
CA MET A 58 5.71 -5.02 18.52
C MET A 58 5.18 -6.43 18.82
N LEU A 59 4.30 -6.97 17.96
CA LEU A 59 3.82 -8.35 18.10
C LEU A 59 4.96 -9.37 18.02
N TRP A 60 5.87 -9.22 17.05
CA TRP A 60 7.01 -10.13 16.89
C TRP A 60 8.01 -10.04 18.04
N ILE A 61 8.24 -8.85 18.60
CA ILE A 61 9.04 -8.70 19.83
C ILE A 61 8.39 -9.46 20.97
N TYR A 62 7.09 -9.28 21.19
CA TYR A 62 6.38 -9.97 22.27
C TYR A 62 6.41 -11.49 22.08
N TYR A 63 6.19 -11.96 20.85
CA TYR A 63 6.31 -13.38 20.49
C TYR A 63 7.67 -13.96 20.84
N ALA A 64 8.75 -13.33 20.35
CA ALA A 64 10.11 -13.81 20.58
C ALA A 64 10.51 -13.77 22.05
N PHE A 65 10.06 -12.74 22.79
CA PHE A 65 10.31 -12.62 24.22
C PHE A 65 9.66 -13.76 25.02
N VAL A 66 8.41 -14.12 24.69
CA VAL A 66 7.67 -15.19 25.37
C VAL A 66 8.17 -16.59 24.97
N LYS A 67 8.51 -16.80 23.69
CA LYS A 67 9.01 -18.09 23.18
C LYS A 67 10.36 -18.49 23.77
N SER A 68 11.25 -17.51 24.03
CA SER A 68 12.69 -17.70 24.30
C SER A 68 13.45 -18.33 23.10
N GLY A 69 14.76 -18.08 23.00
CA GLY A 69 15.60 -18.64 21.93
C GLY A 69 15.42 -18.01 20.53
N ALA A 70 14.71 -16.88 20.43
CA ALA A 70 14.49 -16.16 19.17
C ALA A 70 15.09 -14.74 19.18
N PHE A 71 16.26 -14.56 19.79
CA PHE A 71 16.87 -13.24 20.03
C PHE A 71 17.06 -12.40 18.76
N LEU A 72 17.45 -13.02 17.63
CA LEU A 72 17.64 -12.31 16.36
C LEU A 72 16.32 -11.75 15.77
N LEU A 73 15.18 -12.29 16.20
CA LEU A 73 13.88 -11.74 15.85
C LEU A 73 13.56 -10.49 16.68
N ILE A 74 14.02 -10.44 17.94
CA ILE A 74 13.89 -9.25 18.79
C ILE A 74 14.72 -8.11 18.21
N THR A 75 16.00 -8.35 17.87
CA THR A 75 16.92 -7.30 17.40
C THR A 75 16.37 -6.54 16.19
N ILE A 76 15.91 -7.25 15.17
CA ILE A 76 15.44 -6.62 13.93
C ILE A 76 14.11 -5.89 14.12
N ASN A 77 13.20 -6.44 14.92
CA ASN A 77 11.90 -5.81 15.15
C ASN A 77 12.03 -4.63 16.11
N SER A 78 12.98 -4.65 17.06
CA SER A 78 13.32 -3.47 17.86
C SER A 78 13.88 -2.34 16.99
N PHE A 79 14.75 -2.66 16.04
CA PHE A 79 15.19 -1.68 15.03
C PHE A 79 14.00 -1.16 14.21
N GLY A 80 13.12 -2.06 13.74
CA GLY A 80 11.88 -1.72 13.05
C GLY A 80 11.01 -0.75 13.84
N CYS A 81 10.73 -1.03 15.12
CA CYS A 81 9.95 -0.13 15.98
C CYS A 81 10.55 1.28 16.02
N VAL A 82 11.88 1.42 16.14
CA VAL A 82 12.54 2.73 16.16
C VAL A 82 12.36 3.45 14.82
N VAL A 83 12.64 2.77 13.71
CA VAL A 83 12.56 3.37 12.36
C VAL A 83 11.11 3.76 12.02
N GLU A 84 10.14 2.88 12.26
CA GLU A 84 8.73 3.16 11.99
C GLU A 84 8.20 4.30 12.86
N THR A 85 8.62 4.38 14.13
CA THR A 85 8.27 5.51 15.00
C THR A 85 8.82 6.82 14.45
N ILE A 86 10.05 6.84 13.94
CA ILE A 86 10.65 8.03 13.30
C ILE A 86 9.85 8.43 12.05
N TYR A 87 9.49 7.47 11.20
CA TYR A 87 8.66 7.71 10.02
C TYR A 87 7.28 8.28 10.37
N ILE A 88 6.59 7.68 11.34
CA ILE A 88 5.29 8.17 11.82
C ILE A 88 5.44 9.59 12.40
N ALA A 89 6.48 9.87 13.18
CA ALA A 89 6.72 11.20 13.74
C ALA A 89 6.94 12.26 12.66
N ILE A 90 7.77 11.96 11.65
CA ILE A 90 7.99 12.86 10.50
C ILE A 90 6.68 13.06 9.73
N TYR A 91 5.91 12.00 9.49
CA TYR A 91 4.62 12.09 8.81
C TYR A 91 3.67 13.03 9.56
N ILE A 92 3.51 12.84 10.87
CA ILE A 92 2.64 13.68 11.70
C ILE A 92 3.12 15.13 11.73
N ALA A 93 4.43 15.40 11.65
CA ALA A 93 4.93 16.77 11.59
C ALA A 93 4.41 17.51 10.35
N TYR A 94 4.42 16.87 9.17
CA TYR A 94 4.17 17.51 7.88
C TYR A 94 2.80 17.20 7.23
N ALA A 95 2.00 16.30 7.80
CA ALA A 95 0.71 15.91 7.25
C ALA A 95 -0.36 17.01 7.37
N SER A 96 -1.43 16.92 6.58
CA SER A 96 -2.61 17.77 6.74
C SER A 96 -3.35 17.45 8.06
N LYS A 97 -4.12 18.40 8.62
CA LYS A 97 -4.84 18.21 9.89
C LYS A 97 -5.70 16.92 9.89
N GLN A 98 -6.41 16.66 8.79
CA GLN A 98 -7.24 15.46 8.65
C GLN A 98 -6.38 14.18 8.67
N SER A 99 -5.28 14.14 7.91
CA SER A 99 -4.37 13.00 7.86
C SER A 99 -3.68 12.76 9.21
N LYS A 100 -3.28 13.83 9.92
CA LYS A 100 -2.72 13.72 11.28
C LYS A 100 -3.71 13.06 12.24
N ILE A 101 -4.96 13.51 12.25
CA ILE A 101 -6.01 12.94 13.13
C ILE A 101 -6.25 11.47 12.77
N SER A 102 -6.31 11.12 11.48
CA SER A 102 -6.48 9.73 11.06
C SER A 102 -5.31 8.85 11.52
N THR A 103 -4.07 9.30 11.32
CA THR A 103 -2.86 8.58 11.77
C THR A 103 -2.84 8.41 13.28
N LEU A 104 -3.10 9.48 14.04
CA LEU A 104 -3.10 9.43 15.52
C LEU A 104 -4.20 8.49 16.04
N ARG A 105 -5.39 8.51 15.41
CA ARG A 105 -6.47 7.58 15.72
C ARG A 105 -6.04 6.13 15.47
N MET A 106 -5.38 5.84 14.36
CA MET A 106 -4.87 4.49 14.09
C MET A 106 -3.80 4.08 15.11
N LEU A 107 -2.86 4.95 15.44
CA LEU A 107 -1.82 4.68 16.44
C LEU A 107 -2.42 4.37 17.81
N ILE A 108 -3.40 5.17 18.26
CA ILE A 108 -4.06 4.93 19.55
C ILE A 108 -4.88 3.64 19.53
N LEU A 109 -5.65 3.39 18.47
CA LEU A 109 -6.54 2.23 18.40
C LEU A 109 -5.77 0.92 18.16
N LEU A 110 -4.89 0.87 17.16
CA LEU A 110 -4.16 -0.33 16.78
C LEU A 110 -2.98 -0.59 17.73
N ASP A 111 -2.01 0.33 17.78
CA ASP A 111 -0.76 0.18 18.54
C ASP A 111 -0.95 0.37 20.04
N GLY A 112 -1.95 1.14 20.46
CA GLY A 112 -2.38 1.25 21.85
C GLY A 112 -3.39 0.17 22.20
N VAL A 113 -4.67 0.46 21.97
CA VAL A 113 -5.80 -0.31 22.52
C VAL A 113 -5.75 -1.78 22.11
N VAL A 114 -5.62 -2.09 20.83
CA VAL A 114 -5.62 -3.49 20.35
C VAL A 114 -4.38 -4.23 20.85
N PHE A 115 -3.18 -3.64 20.74
CA PHE A 115 -1.95 -4.27 21.20
C PHE A 115 -2.00 -4.60 22.71
N PHE A 116 -2.33 -3.61 23.56
CA PHE A 116 -2.45 -3.84 25.00
C PHE A 116 -3.59 -4.81 25.35
N SER A 117 -4.70 -4.79 24.61
CA SER A 117 -5.77 -5.79 24.80
C SER A 117 -5.27 -7.21 24.52
N ILE A 118 -4.48 -7.41 23.45
CA ILE A 118 -3.85 -8.70 23.15
C ILE A 118 -2.94 -9.12 24.30
N LEU A 119 -2.08 -8.22 24.80
CA LEU A 119 -1.18 -8.52 25.93
C LEU A 119 -1.95 -8.97 27.18
N LEU A 120 -3.00 -8.24 27.54
CA LEU A 120 -3.84 -8.56 28.70
C LEU A 120 -4.56 -9.90 28.51
N LEU A 121 -5.26 -10.09 27.38
CA LEU A 121 -6.01 -11.31 27.10
C LEU A 121 -5.10 -12.54 27.13
N ILE A 122 -3.93 -12.46 26.50
CA ILE A 122 -2.97 -13.57 26.48
C ILE A 122 -2.46 -13.86 27.89
N GLN A 123 -2.13 -12.84 28.68
CA GLN A 123 -1.61 -13.01 30.04
C GLN A 123 -2.66 -13.62 31.00
N PHE A 124 -3.94 -13.30 30.82
CA PHE A 124 -5.02 -13.84 31.66
C PHE A 124 -5.53 -15.21 31.18
N LEU A 125 -5.63 -15.44 29.88
CA LEU A 125 -6.28 -16.63 29.31
C LEU A 125 -5.32 -17.79 29.05
N THR A 126 -4.01 -17.54 28.98
CA THR A 126 -3.04 -18.58 28.59
C THR A 126 -1.83 -18.63 29.53
N LYS A 127 -1.24 -19.81 29.67
CA LYS A 127 -0.03 -20.05 30.48
C LYS A 127 0.94 -20.95 29.72
N GLY A 128 2.24 -20.80 30.02
CA GLY A 128 3.30 -21.68 29.49
C GLY A 128 3.30 -21.80 27.96
N SER A 129 3.31 -23.03 27.45
CA SER A 129 3.38 -23.32 26.00
C SER A 129 2.17 -22.81 25.21
N ASN A 130 0.96 -22.88 25.76
CA ASN A 130 -0.25 -22.42 25.09
C ASN A 130 -0.16 -20.92 24.78
N ARG A 131 0.53 -20.14 25.63
CA ARG A 131 0.76 -18.72 25.42
C ARG A 131 1.57 -18.45 24.15
N VAL A 132 2.63 -19.23 23.92
CA VAL A 132 3.48 -19.12 22.73
C VAL A 132 2.68 -19.46 21.48
N GLU A 133 1.87 -20.52 21.52
CA GLU A 133 1.07 -20.97 20.38
C GLU A 133 -0.01 -19.95 19.99
N PHE A 134 -0.83 -19.49 20.94
CA PHE A 134 -1.87 -18.49 20.68
C PHE A 134 -1.28 -17.20 20.12
N LEU A 135 -0.19 -16.70 20.73
CA LEU A 135 0.49 -15.50 20.26
C LEU A 135 1.11 -15.70 18.87
N GLY A 136 1.67 -16.88 18.61
CA GLY A 136 2.22 -17.25 17.32
C GLY A 136 1.16 -17.19 16.21
N TRP A 137 -0.03 -17.75 16.45
CA TRP A 137 -1.13 -17.68 15.48
C TRP A 137 -1.63 -16.26 15.23
N ILE A 138 -1.68 -15.41 16.25
CA ILE A 138 -1.98 -13.98 16.07
C ILE A 138 -0.93 -13.32 15.16
N CYS A 139 0.35 -13.59 15.39
CA CYS A 139 1.44 -13.09 14.54
C CYS A 139 1.30 -13.57 13.10
N VAL A 140 0.97 -14.85 12.89
CA VAL A 140 0.74 -15.41 11.54
C VAL A 140 -0.45 -14.72 10.85
N VAL A 141 -1.60 -14.60 11.50
CA VAL A 141 -2.78 -13.94 10.90
C VAL A 141 -2.45 -12.50 10.52
N PHE A 142 -1.78 -11.74 11.40
CA PHE A 142 -1.39 -10.37 11.09
C PHE A 142 -0.36 -10.31 9.95
N ALA A 143 0.71 -11.09 10.03
CA ALA A 143 1.76 -11.13 9.02
C ALA A 143 1.28 -11.64 7.65
N THR A 144 0.21 -12.44 7.60
CA THR A 144 -0.39 -12.85 6.33
C THR A 144 -1.31 -11.78 5.75
N SER A 145 -2.03 -11.05 6.61
CA SER A 145 -2.95 -9.98 6.18
C SER A 145 -2.25 -8.84 5.42
N VAL A 146 -0.98 -8.56 5.74
CA VAL A 146 -0.22 -7.48 5.09
C VAL A 146 0.09 -7.79 3.61
N PHE A 147 -0.03 -9.04 3.16
CA PHE A 147 0.10 -9.40 1.75
C PHE A 147 -1.03 -8.87 0.86
N ALA A 148 -2.12 -8.34 1.43
CA ALA A 148 -3.17 -7.65 0.69
C ALA A 148 -2.62 -6.47 -0.14
N ALA A 149 -1.63 -5.73 0.38
CA ALA A 149 -1.02 -4.62 -0.35
C ALA A 149 -0.21 -5.10 -1.57
N PRO A 150 0.78 -6.02 -1.45
CA PRO A 150 1.44 -6.65 -2.59
C PRO A 150 0.47 -7.24 -3.63
N LEU A 151 -0.62 -7.88 -3.20
CA LEU A 151 -1.65 -8.42 -4.10
C LEU A 151 -2.34 -7.31 -4.90
N SER A 152 -2.71 -6.21 -4.24
CA SER A 152 -3.28 -5.03 -4.90
C SER A 152 -2.33 -4.44 -5.94
N ILE A 153 -1.03 -4.32 -5.62
CA ILE A 153 -0.02 -3.84 -6.57
C ILE A 153 0.15 -4.80 -7.75
N MET A 154 0.20 -6.12 -7.53
CA MET A 154 0.25 -7.11 -8.62
C MET A 154 -0.96 -6.98 -9.54
N ARG A 155 -2.17 -6.84 -8.98
CA ARG A 155 -3.39 -6.59 -9.77
C ARG A 155 -3.26 -5.31 -10.59
N GLN A 156 -2.73 -4.24 -10.01
CA GLN A 156 -2.52 -2.97 -10.70
C GLN A 156 -1.53 -3.12 -11.87
N VAL A 157 -0.43 -3.85 -11.69
CA VAL A 157 0.54 -4.13 -12.77
C VAL A 157 -0.11 -4.88 -13.93
N ILE A 158 -0.94 -5.89 -13.63
CA ILE A 158 -1.62 -6.69 -14.66
C ILE A 158 -2.62 -5.85 -15.46
N ILE A 159 -3.36 -4.96 -14.79
CA ILE A 159 -4.37 -4.09 -15.41
C ILE A 159 -3.71 -2.97 -16.22
N THR A 160 -2.74 -2.27 -15.62
CA THR A 160 -2.09 -1.10 -16.24
C THR A 160 -0.97 -1.47 -17.20
N LYS A 161 -0.57 -2.74 -17.23
CA LYS A 161 0.57 -3.25 -18.02
C LYS A 161 1.86 -2.46 -17.76
N SER A 162 2.02 -1.94 -16.54
CA SER A 162 3.11 -1.05 -16.12
C SER A 162 3.65 -1.47 -14.77
N VAL A 163 4.97 -1.50 -14.63
CA VAL A 163 5.70 -1.87 -13.40
C VAL A 163 6.09 -0.67 -12.53
N GLU A 164 5.53 0.51 -12.80
CA GLU A 164 5.87 1.77 -12.14
C GLU A 164 5.75 1.73 -10.62
N PHE A 165 4.72 1.04 -10.10
CA PHE A 165 4.48 0.89 -8.67
C PHE A 165 5.12 -0.36 -8.05
N MET A 166 5.91 -1.11 -8.82
CA MET A 166 6.56 -2.36 -8.40
C MET A 166 8.07 -2.32 -8.70
N PRO A 167 8.87 -1.67 -7.83
CA PRO A 167 10.31 -1.60 -8.02
C PRO A 167 10.96 -2.97 -7.82
N PHE A 168 11.68 -3.45 -8.85
CA PHE A 168 12.33 -4.77 -8.86
C PHE A 168 13.25 -5.02 -7.67
N HIS A 169 14.10 -4.05 -7.32
CA HIS A 169 15.05 -4.21 -6.22
C HIS A 169 14.36 -4.41 -4.87
N LEU A 170 13.20 -3.78 -4.64
CA LEU A 170 12.44 -3.99 -3.42
C LEU A 170 11.87 -5.40 -3.36
N SER A 171 11.26 -5.88 -4.45
CA SER A 171 10.75 -7.26 -4.53
C SER A 171 11.85 -8.30 -4.36
N LEU A 172 13.04 -8.05 -4.92
CA LEU A 172 14.21 -8.93 -4.74
C LEU A 172 14.66 -8.98 -3.27
N MET A 173 14.82 -7.82 -2.61
CA MET A 173 15.22 -7.76 -1.20
C MET A 173 14.18 -8.38 -0.27
N LEU A 174 12.89 -8.18 -0.54
CA LEU A 174 11.80 -8.83 0.18
C LEU A 174 11.84 -10.35 0.02
N THR A 175 12.17 -10.85 -1.18
CA THR A 175 12.31 -12.29 -1.45
C THR A 175 13.49 -12.88 -0.67
N PHE A 176 14.65 -12.23 -0.68
CA PHE A 176 15.79 -12.68 0.13
C PHE A 176 15.49 -12.67 1.62
N SER A 177 14.76 -11.65 2.09
CA SER A 177 14.31 -11.60 3.47
C SER A 177 13.38 -12.77 3.80
N ALA A 178 12.39 -13.05 2.95
CA ALA A 178 11.48 -14.17 3.13
C ALA A 178 12.21 -15.51 3.18
N ILE A 179 13.22 -15.74 2.31
CA ILE A 179 14.04 -16.95 2.34
C ILE A 179 14.80 -17.05 3.67
N ALA A 180 15.47 -15.98 4.10
CA ALA A 180 16.27 -15.98 5.32
C ALA A 180 15.42 -16.25 6.58
N TRP A 181 14.25 -15.60 6.69
CA TRP A 181 13.34 -15.80 7.82
C TRP A 181 12.59 -17.14 7.75
N LEU A 182 12.30 -17.66 6.56
CA LEU A 182 11.78 -19.02 6.37
C LEU A 182 12.79 -20.05 6.90
N LEU A 183 14.05 -19.95 6.48
CA LEU A 183 15.12 -20.83 6.95
C LEU A 183 15.31 -20.71 8.46
N TYR A 184 15.27 -19.49 9.00
CA TYR A 184 15.33 -19.25 10.46
C TYR A 184 14.18 -19.95 11.20
N GLY A 185 12.95 -19.84 10.72
CA GLY A 185 11.80 -20.56 11.26
C GLY A 185 11.97 -22.08 11.19
N ILE A 186 12.42 -22.61 10.05
CA ILE A 186 12.66 -24.06 9.87
C ILE A 186 13.72 -24.57 10.86
N PHE A 187 14.86 -23.87 10.99
CA PHE A 187 15.94 -24.29 11.88
C PHE A 187 15.59 -24.14 13.36
N LEU A 188 14.71 -23.20 13.72
CA LEU A 188 14.11 -23.10 15.05
C LEU A 188 12.95 -24.08 15.27
N LYS A 189 12.53 -24.84 14.26
CA LYS A 189 11.31 -25.66 14.26
C LYS A 189 10.07 -24.85 14.66
N ASP A 190 10.00 -23.63 14.14
CA ASP A 190 8.95 -22.65 14.42
C ASP A 190 8.10 -22.36 13.19
N LEU A 191 6.95 -23.03 13.12
CA LEU A 191 6.00 -22.85 12.03
C LEU A 191 5.38 -21.46 11.99
N HIS A 192 5.27 -20.76 13.12
CA HIS A 192 4.68 -19.41 13.16
C HIS A 192 5.56 -18.41 12.41
N ILE A 193 6.90 -18.59 12.47
CA ILE A 193 7.84 -17.80 11.68
C ILE A 193 7.86 -18.29 10.23
N ALA A 194 7.87 -19.61 10.00
CA ALA A 194 8.00 -20.17 8.66
C ALA A 194 6.81 -19.85 7.75
N ILE A 195 5.57 -20.06 8.21
CA ILE A 195 4.33 -19.92 7.40
C ILE A 195 4.21 -18.57 6.68
N PRO A 196 4.27 -17.40 7.36
CA PRO A 196 4.13 -16.11 6.67
C PRO A 196 5.30 -15.86 5.70
N ASN A 197 6.48 -16.43 5.96
CA ASN A 197 7.63 -16.30 5.07
C ASN A 197 7.56 -17.22 3.84
N VAL A 198 6.86 -18.35 3.91
CA VAL A 198 6.48 -19.12 2.71
C VAL A 198 5.63 -18.26 1.79
N LEU A 199 4.61 -17.60 2.33
CA LEU A 199 3.78 -16.68 1.55
C LEU A 199 4.61 -15.52 1.01
N GLY A 200 5.47 -14.91 1.83
CA GLY A 200 6.40 -13.86 1.39
C GLY A 200 7.26 -14.28 0.21
N LEU A 201 7.78 -15.50 0.23
CA LEU A 201 8.54 -16.07 -0.88
C LEU A 201 7.67 -16.23 -2.15
N VAL A 202 6.46 -16.79 -2.02
CA VAL A 202 5.53 -16.94 -3.15
C VAL A 202 5.19 -15.58 -3.77
N PHE A 203 4.80 -14.59 -2.95
CA PHE A 203 4.49 -13.25 -3.42
C PHE A 203 5.71 -12.57 -4.04
N GLY A 204 6.91 -12.70 -3.45
CA GLY A 204 8.15 -12.14 -3.98
C GLY A 204 8.52 -12.72 -5.35
N LEU A 205 8.41 -14.04 -5.52
CA LEU A 205 8.62 -14.70 -6.82
C LEU A 205 7.61 -14.24 -7.86
N LEU A 206 6.31 -14.18 -7.51
CA LEU A 206 5.26 -13.69 -8.40
C LEU A 206 5.51 -12.24 -8.84
N GLN A 207 5.94 -11.37 -7.93
CA GLN A 207 6.30 -9.99 -8.25
C GLN A 207 7.48 -9.91 -9.22
N MET A 208 8.53 -10.73 -9.03
CA MET A 208 9.68 -10.76 -9.96
C MET A 208 9.29 -11.27 -11.35
N VAL A 209 8.44 -12.30 -11.43
CA VAL A 209 7.91 -12.83 -12.70
C VAL A 209 7.07 -11.76 -13.39
N LEU A 210 6.13 -11.13 -12.68
CA LEU A 210 5.32 -10.04 -13.23
C LEU A 210 6.17 -8.87 -13.72
N TYR A 211 7.20 -8.49 -12.95
CA TYR A 211 8.14 -7.46 -13.36
C TYR A 211 8.84 -7.84 -14.68
N ALA A 212 9.35 -9.07 -14.80
CA ALA A 212 10.04 -9.52 -16.00
C ALA A 212 9.13 -9.54 -17.25
N VAL A 213 7.85 -9.91 -17.09
CA VAL A 213 6.86 -9.92 -18.17
C VAL A 213 6.47 -8.51 -18.61
N TYR A 214 6.19 -7.61 -17.66
CA TYR A 214 5.61 -6.29 -17.97
C TYR A 214 6.63 -5.16 -18.12
N ARG A 215 7.90 -5.34 -17.75
CA ARG A 215 8.94 -4.29 -17.88
C ARG A 215 9.15 -3.80 -19.32
N ASN A 216 8.91 -4.65 -20.31
CA ASN A 216 9.12 -4.35 -21.73
C ASN A 216 7.80 -4.16 -22.50
N TYR A 217 6.65 -4.20 -21.82
CA TYR A 217 5.34 -4.13 -22.50
C TYR A 217 5.10 -2.75 -23.15
N LYS A 218 5.52 -1.66 -22.50
CA LYS A 218 5.38 -0.30 -23.05
C LYS A 218 6.21 -0.08 -24.32
N THR A 219 7.34 -0.77 -24.48
CA THR A 219 8.19 -0.65 -25.67
C THR A 219 7.59 -1.39 -26.87
N VAL A 220 7.03 -2.58 -26.66
CA VAL A 220 6.45 -3.41 -27.75
C VAL A 220 5.20 -2.78 -28.36
N VAL A 221 4.29 -2.22 -27.56
CA VAL A 221 3.06 -1.59 -28.09
C VAL A 221 3.35 -0.29 -28.85
N VAL A 222 4.37 0.47 -28.45
CA VAL A 222 4.76 1.70 -29.17
C VAL A 222 5.45 1.38 -30.50
N GLU A 223 6.11 0.22 -30.61
CA GLU A 223 6.79 -0.22 -31.82
C GLU A 223 5.81 -0.85 -32.84
N GLU A 224 4.78 -1.58 -32.40
CA GLU A 224 3.76 -2.16 -33.29
C GLU A 224 2.74 -1.14 -33.86
N VAL A 225 2.62 0.07 -33.28
CA VAL A 225 1.67 1.11 -33.74
C VAL A 225 2.30 2.11 -34.73
N LYS A 226 3.53 1.87 -35.22
CA LYS A 226 4.06 2.60 -36.38
C LYS A 226 3.56 1.96 -37.67
N LEU A 227 2.41 2.44 -38.15
CA LEU A 227 1.80 2.07 -39.43
C LEU A 227 2.79 2.30 -40.59
N PRO A 228 2.84 1.44 -41.64
CA PRO A 228 3.74 1.63 -42.78
C PRO A 228 3.36 2.92 -43.51
N GLU A 229 4.32 3.84 -43.62
CA GLU A 229 4.21 5.04 -44.42
C GLU A 229 4.17 4.63 -45.90
N HIS A 230 2.97 4.62 -46.48
CA HIS A 230 2.76 4.35 -47.90
C HIS A 230 3.17 5.62 -48.67
N THR A 231 4.44 5.70 -49.07
CA THR A 231 4.89 6.67 -50.07
C THR A 231 4.39 6.21 -51.44
N ILE A 232 3.52 7.01 -52.06
CA ILE A 232 3.25 6.92 -53.51
C ILE A 232 3.93 8.12 -54.17
N ASP A 233 4.69 7.74 -55.19
CA ASP A 233 5.66 8.49 -55.97
C ASP A 233 5.04 9.65 -56.76
N VAL A 234 5.81 10.73 -56.90
CA VAL A 234 5.44 11.94 -57.64
C VAL A 234 5.74 11.71 -59.12
N GLY A 235 4.69 11.48 -59.92
CA GLY A 235 4.76 11.35 -61.38
C GLY A 235 3.89 12.38 -62.11
N ALA A 236 4.56 13.40 -62.64
CA ALA A 236 4.16 14.44 -63.60
C ALA A 236 2.80 14.34 -64.31
N VAL A 237 2.00 15.42 -64.25
CA VAL A 237 1.19 15.94 -65.37
C VAL A 237 1.19 17.48 -65.33
N THR A 238 1.40 18.06 -66.52
CA THR A 238 1.64 19.47 -66.86
C THR A 238 0.38 20.33 -67.02
N THR A 239 0.55 21.64 -66.72
CA THR A 239 -0.06 22.86 -67.29
C THR A 239 -1.59 23.01 -67.34
N SER A 240 -2.12 24.05 -66.66
CA SER A 240 -2.71 25.24 -67.32
C SER A 240 -3.19 26.31 -66.32
N GLU A 241 -2.76 27.56 -66.59
CA GLU A 241 -3.40 28.89 -66.47
C GLU A 241 -4.24 29.31 -65.24
N VAL A 242 -3.68 30.30 -64.52
CA VAL A 242 -4.21 31.59 -64.03
C VAL A 242 -5.73 31.81 -64.00
N GLU A 243 -6.27 32.15 -62.82
CA GLU A 243 -7.20 33.29 -62.66
C GLU A 243 -7.21 33.82 -61.20
N GLU A 244 -6.77 35.06 -61.02
CA GLU A 244 -7.06 35.89 -59.84
C GLU A 244 -8.46 36.48 -59.99
N ILE A 245 -9.36 36.25 -59.02
CA ILE A 245 -10.49 37.16 -58.78
C ILE A 245 -10.66 37.36 -57.27
N SER A 246 -10.58 38.63 -56.89
CA SER A 246 -10.91 39.17 -55.58
C SER A 246 -12.43 39.22 -55.36
N SER A 247 -12.87 38.95 -54.14
CA SER A 247 -14.08 39.60 -53.58
C SER A 247 -14.22 39.34 -52.07
N SER A 248 -14.07 40.42 -51.32
CA SER A 248 -14.89 40.83 -50.16
C SER A 248 -15.16 39.85 -49.00
N GLU A 249 -14.52 40.15 -47.85
CA GLU A 249 -15.08 39.99 -46.50
C GLU A 249 -16.40 40.79 -46.37
N PRO A 250 -17.40 40.33 -45.57
CA PRO A 250 -17.28 40.49 -44.12
C PRO A 250 -17.89 39.37 -43.25
N GLY A 251 -17.12 39.00 -42.22
CA GLY A 251 -17.62 38.88 -40.85
C GLY A 251 -18.27 37.57 -40.39
N ILE A 252 -17.71 37.04 -39.29
CA ILE A 252 -18.37 36.56 -38.05
C ILE A 252 -18.00 35.11 -37.65
N ARG A 253 -17.21 35.06 -36.57
CA ARG A 253 -17.14 34.10 -35.44
C ARG A 253 -16.48 32.73 -35.60
N ASP A 254 -15.44 32.57 -34.78
CA ASP A 254 -14.79 31.35 -34.36
C ASP A 254 -15.76 30.39 -33.65
N ASP A 255 -16.04 29.24 -34.26
CA ASP A 255 -16.64 28.07 -33.60
C ASP A 255 -15.59 26.97 -33.44
N HIS A 256 -14.67 27.17 -32.49
CA HIS A 256 -13.85 26.07 -31.97
C HIS A 256 -13.69 26.09 -30.44
N ASN A 257 -14.74 26.50 -29.71
CA ASN A 257 -14.72 26.45 -28.25
C ASN A 257 -15.99 25.91 -27.57
N GLN A 258 -16.86 25.19 -28.28
CA GLN A 258 -18.12 24.68 -27.70
C GLN A 258 -18.16 23.17 -27.36
N MET A 259 -17.11 22.39 -27.64
CA MET A 259 -17.06 20.97 -27.21
C MET A 259 -16.29 20.71 -25.91
N ILE A 260 -15.55 21.70 -25.38
CA ILE A 260 -14.80 21.55 -24.12
C ILE A 260 -15.65 21.99 -22.90
N GLY A 261 -16.62 22.87 -23.10
CA GLY A 261 -17.49 23.40 -22.03
C GLY A 261 -18.60 22.47 -21.54
N MET A 262 -19.02 21.47 -22.32
CA MET A 262 -20.15 20.59 -21.98
C MET A 262 -19.71 19.37 -21.14
N SER A 263 -18.48 18.88 -21.33
CA SER A 263 -17.94 17.77 -20.54
C SER A 263 -17.57 18.19 -19.11
N CYS A 264 -17.25 19.47 -18.88
CA CYS A 264 -16.89 19.98 -17.55
C CYS A 264 -18.13 20.22 -16.66
N LYS A 265 -19.31 20.45 -17.23
CA LYS A 265 -20.57 20.60 -16.47
C LYS A 265 -21.20 19.27 -16.05
N LEU A 266 -21.07 18.20 -16.86
CA LEU A 266 -21.57 16.87 -16.53
C LEU A 266 -20.76 16.19 -15.40
N GLN A 267 -19.44 16.43 -15.34
CA GLN A 267 -18.58 15.86 -14.29
C GLN A 267 -18.84 16.50 -12.91
N ASN A 268 -19.14 17.81 -12.86
CA ASN A 268 -19.42 18.50 -11.59
C ASN A 268 -20.82 18.22 -11.03
N GLN A 269 -21.77 17.77 -11.84
CA GLN A 269 -23.12 17.43 -11.36
C GLN A 269 -23.19 16.02 -10.75
N TYR A 270 -22.29 15.11 -11.13
CA TYR A 270 -22.22 13.76 -10.57
C TYR A 270 -21.48 13.71 -9.23
N HIS A 271 -20.60 14.70 -8.95
CA HIS A 271 -19.78 14.68 -7.73
C HIS A 271 -20.42 15.39 -6.52
N ASP A 272 -21.49 16.17 -6.71
CA ASP A 272 -22.15 16.95 -5.65
C ASP A 272 -23.38 16.24 -5.04
N HIS A 273 -23.73 15.03 -5.52
CA HIS A 273 -24.93 14.32 -5.07
C HIS A 273 -24.70 13.20 -4.03
N ASP A 274 -23.46 12.94 -3.62
CA ASP A 274 -23.09 11.81 -2.73
C ASP A 274 -22.54 12.21 -1.35
N GLN A 275 -22.78 13.47 -0.92
CA GLN A 275 -22.60 13.91 0.47
C GLN A 275 -23.86 14.59 1.01
N ARG A 276 -24.91 13.81 1.25
CA ARG A 276 -25.93 14.13 2.27
C ARG A 276 -26.24 12.86 3.06
N GLU A 277 -25.96 12.90 4.36
CA GLU A 277 -26.42 11.89 5.33
C GLU A 277 -27.94 11.71 5.23
N PRO A 278 -28.47 10.48 5.37
CA PRO A 278 -29.91 10.27 5.42
C PRO A 278 -30.49 10.87 6.71
N LYS A 279 -31.32 11.90 6.58
CA LYS A 279 -32.20 12.35 7.65
C LYS A 279 -33.18 11.23 8.01
N ILE A 280 -33.22 10.88 9.28
CA ILE A 280 -34.25 10.03 9.88
C ILE A 280 -35.61 10.72 9.63
N LEU A 281 -36.52 9.99 8.99
CA LEU A 281 -37.89 10.42 8.74
C LEU A 281 -38.68 10.25 10.04
N GLU A 282 -38.93 11.34 10.76
CA GLU A 282 -39.91 11.32 11.87
C GLU A 282 -41.32 11.17 11.29
N LEU A 283 -42.03 10.13 11.75
CA LEU A 283 -43.45 9.92 11.48
C LEU A 283 -44.28 10.99 12.20
N PRO A 284 -45.27 11.65 11.54
CA PRO A 284 -46.13 12.60 12.21
C PRO A 284 -47.07 11.88 13.20
N ASN A 285 -47.06 12.39 14.42
CA ASN A 285 -47.92 11.97 15.53
C ASN A 285 -49.40 12.26 15.18
N SER A 286 -50.16 11.23 14.82
CA SER A 286 -51.61 11.33 14.60
C SER A 286 -52.34 11.29 15.93
N ASN A 287 -52.34 12.40 16.67
CA ASN A 287 -53.25 12.64 17.78
C ASN A 287 -53.32 14.14 18.10
N GLN A 288 -54.08 14.89 17.30
CA GLN A 288 -54.82 16.09 17.70
C GLN A 288 -55.62 16.61 16.51
N MET A 289 -56.88 16.20 16.41
CA MET A 289 -58.01 16.94 15.85
C MET A 289 -59.22 16.00 15.80
N LEU A 290 -59.83 15.74 16.95
CA LEU A 290 -61.27 15.56 16.99
C LEU A 290 -61.78 16.22 18.26
N GLY A 291 -62.34 17.41 18.06
CA GLY A 291 -63.09 18.13 19.07
C GLY A 291 -64.34 17.34 19.45
N THR A 292 -64.69 17.51 20.72
CA THR A 292 -65.92 17.14 21.39
C THR A 292 -67.17 17.63 20.63
N CYS A 293 -68.11 16.72 20.39
CA CYS A 293 -69.54 16.99 20.22
C CYS A 293 -70.35 15.91 20.96
N GLN A 294 -71.03 16.33 22.04
CA GLN A 294 -72.31 15.86 22.65
C GLN A 294 -72.54 14.34 22.83
N ALA A 295 -73.05 13.81 23.94
CA ALA A 295 -73.99 14.32 24.96
C ALA A 295 -73.74 13.65 26.33
#